data_AF-A0AAV4VFX5-F1
#
_entry.id   AF-A0AAV4VFX5-F1
#
_cell.length_a   1.000
_cell.length_b   1.000
_cell.length_c   1.000
_cell.angle_alpha   90.00
_cell.angle_beta   90.00
_cell.angle_gamma   90.00
#
_symmetry.space_group_name_H-M   'P 1'
#
loop_
_entity.id
_entity.type
_entity.pdbx_description
1 polymer ?
#
loop_
_entity_poly.entity_id
_entity_poly.type
_entity_poly.pdbx_seq_one_letter_code
_entity_poly.pdbx_strand_id
1 'polypeptide(L)'
;SKVENSHPGFLYDLVMGLVKQADLSVNMAESLLKLQGSVPDCEEYKSTRHEDAFQELNKKSSSLKRILSRIPDEINDRKTFLETIKEIASAIKKLLDAVNEVSGYIPSPSGKQALDQRKREFVKYSKRFSNTLKDFFREGQSQAVFLSAICLIHQTNLIMITVKHKCD
;
A
#
# COMPACT_ATOMS: atom_id res chain seq x y z
N SER A 1 1.37 13.34 14.08
CA SER A 1 1.96 13.78 15.37
C SER A 1 2.70 15.09 15.17
N LYS A 2 2.69 16.03 16.13
CA LYS A 2 3.45 17.30 16.01
C LYS A 2 4.94 17.06 15.81
N VAL A 3 5.50 16.05 16.46
CA VAL A 3 6.92 15.70 16.39
C VAL A 3 7.28 15.12 15.03
N GLU A 4 6.53 14.12 14.55
CA GLU A 4 6.73 13.52 13.23
C GLU A 4 6.58 14.53 12.09
N ASN A 5 5.65 15.49 12.23
CA ASN A 5 5.48 16.55 11.23
C ASN A 5 6.67 17.52 11.20
N SER A 6 7.35 17.72 12.33
CA SER A 6 8.51 18.61 12.43
C SER A 6 9.82 17.87 12.09
N HIS A 7 9.86 16.56 12.33
CA HIS A 7 11.01 15.68 12.11
C HIS A 7 10.53 14.36 11.48
N PRO A 8 10.35 14.30 10.14
CA PRO A 8 9.93 13.09 9.46
C PRO A 8 10.93 11.95 9.69
N GLY A 9 10.44 10.77 10.06
CA GLY A 9 11.26 9.61 10.41
C GLY A 9 11.50 9.43 11.91
N PHE A 10 11.15 10.42 12.75
CA PHE A 10 11.36 10.33 14.19
C PHE A 10 10.72 9.09 14.82
N LEU A 11 9.46 8.78 14.47
CA LEU A 11 8.77 7.59 14.98
C LEU A 11 9.47 6.30 14.56
N TYR A 12 10.00 6.24 13.33
CA TYR A 12 10.76 5.10 12.86
C TYR A 12 12.05 4.94 13.66
N ASP A 13 12.80 6.03 13.86
CA ASP A 13 14.04 6.02 14.63
C ASP A 13 13.81 5.65 16.10
N LEU A 14 12.70 6.12 16.69
CA LEU A 14 12.29 5.76 18.04
C LEU A 14 12.02 4.26 18.17
N VAL A 15 11.22 3.69 17.25
CA VAL A 15 10.93 2.25 17.25
C VAL A 15 12.21 1.43 17.03
N MET A 16 13.08 1.86 16.10
CA MET A 16 14.37 1.22 15.87
C MET A 16 15.29 1.29 17.08
N GLY A 17 15.28 2.40 17.82
CA GLY A 17 16.01 2.55 19.08
C GLY A 17 15.55 1.54 20.12
N LEU A 18 14.23 1.36 20.27
CA LEU A 18 13.64 0.39 21.21
C LEU A 18 13.97 -1.07 20.82
N VAL A 19 13.86 -1.41 19.53
CA VAL A 19 14.19 -2.75 19.01
C VAL A 19 15.67 -3.08 19.28
N LYS A 20 16.57 -2.12 19.05
CA LYS A 20 18.00 -2.28 19.37
C LYS A 20 18.25 -2.42 20.86
N GLN A 21 17.57 -1.64 21.71
CA GLN A 21 17.71 -1.72 23.16
C GLN A 21 17.21 -3.05 23.72
N ALA A 22 16.20 -3.65 23.07
CA ALA A 22 15.67 -4.96 23.43
C ALA A 22 16.50 -6.15 22.86
N ASP A 23 17.61 -5.87 22.16
CA ASP A 23 18.46 -6.87 21.49
C ASP A 23 17.70 -7.78 20.51
N LEU A 24 16.69 -7.22 19.84
CA LEU A 24 15.87 -7.94 18.87
C LEU A 24 16.41 -7.74 17.45
N SER A 25 16.79 -8.82 16.77
CA SER A 25 17.17 -8.80 15.35
C SER A 25 15.92 -8.93 14.45
N VAL A 26 15.23 -7.82 14.20
CA VAL A 26 13.98 -7.80 13.43
C VAL A 26 14.17 -7.10 12.09
N ASN A 27 13.73 -7.75 11.01
CA ASN A 27 13.56 -7.06 9.73
C ASN A 27 12.28 -6.21 9.77
N MET A 28 12.44 -4.91 10.03
CA MET A 28 11.29 -4.00 10.15
C MET A 28 10.43 -3.93 8.90
N ALA A 29 11.00 -4.03 7.69
CA ALA A 29 10.21 -3.99 6.46
C ALA A 29 9.33 -5.24 6.32
N GLU A 30 9.88 -6.40 6.68
CA GLU A 30 9.13 -7.64 6.72
C GLU A 30 8.00 -7.59 7.77
N SER A 31 8.32 -7.18 9.00
CA SER A 31 7.35 -7.09 10.08
C SER A 31 6.24 -6.08 9.76
N LEU A 32 6.60 -4.92 9.19
CA LEU A 32 5.61 -3.93 8.76
C LEU A 32 4.66 -4.50 7.70
N LEU A 33 5.16 -5.24 6.71
CA LEU A 33 4.30 -5.90 5.72
C LEU A 33 3.36 -6.92 6.34
N LYS A 34 3.87 -7.80 7.20
CA LYS A 34 3.05 -8.81 7.89
C LYS A 34 1.94 -8.15 8.70
N LEU A 35 2.26 -7.08 9.43
CA LEU A 35 1.29 -6.32 10.21
C LEU A 35 0.18 -5.70 9.33
N GLN A 36 0.47 -5.28 8.10
CA GLN A 36 -0.57 -4.76 7.20
C GLN A 36 -1.65 -5.81 6.83
N GLY A 37 -1.33 -7.09 6.91
CA GLY A 37 -2.29 -8.18 6.69
C GLY A 37 -3.10 -8.55 7.94
N SER A 38 -2.58 -8.24 9.13
CA SER A 38 -3.17 -8.63 10.42
C SER A 38 -3.98 -7.52 11.09
N VAL A 39 -3.73 -6.26 10.74
CA VAL A 39 -4.47 -5.12 11.27
C VAL A 39 -5.84 -5.04 10.57
N PRO A 40 -6.96 -5.10 11.30
CA PRO A 40 -8.27 -4.89 10.70
C PRO A 40 -8.27 -3.55 9.97
N ASP A 41 -8.87 -3.49 8.78
CA ASP A 41 -8.83 -2.29 7.95
C ASP A 41 -9.23 -1.06 8.76
N CYS A 42 -8.27 -0.17 8.97
CA CYS A 42 -8.46 1.01 9.79
C CYS A 42 -9.59 1.87 9.20
N GLU A 43 -10.66 2.06 9.98
CA GLU A 43 -11.83 2.87 9.64
C GLU A 43 -11.47 4.31 9.27
N GLU A 44 -10.28 4.77 9.66
CA GLU A 44 -9.73 6.07 9.28
C GLU A 44 -9.63 6.24 7.75
N TYR A 45 -9.37 5.17 6.99
CA TYR A 45 -9.17 5.24 5.54
C TYR A 45 -10.43 4.98 4.72
N LYS A 46 -11.42 4.26 5.26
CA LYS A 46 -12.63 3.90 4.52
C LYS A 46 -13.53 5.13 4.36
N SER A 47 -14.12 5.27 3.18
CA SER A 47 -15.27 6.18 3.00
C SER A 47 -16.50 5.52 3.62
N THR A 48 -17.32 6.32 4.33
CA THR A 48 -18.55 5.85 4.98
C THR A 48 -19.76 5.82 4.04
N ARG A 49 -19.55 6.16 2.77
CA ARG A 49 -20.57 6.23 1.73
C ARG A 49 -21.11 4.84 1.37
N HIS A 50 -22.43 4.73 1.22
CA HIS A 50 -23.11 3.45 0.98
C HIS A 50 -23.16 3.05 -0.50
N GLU A 51 -22.79 3.95 -1.41
CA GLU A 51 -22.80 3.67 -2.84
C GLU A 51 -21.78 2.57 -3.20
N ASP A 52 -22.20 1.67 -4.10
CA ASP A 52 -21.46 0.46 -4.47
C ASP A 52 -20.02 0.77 -4.94
N ALA A 53 -19.81 1.89 -5.62
CA ALA A 53 -18.49 2.32 -6.09
C ALA A 53 -17.49 2.53 -4.95
N PHE A 54 -17.93 3.10 -3.83
CA PHE A 54 -17.08 3.37 -2.66
C PHE A 54 -16.84 2.09 -1.85
N GLN A 55 -17.85 1.23 -1.74
CA GLN A 55 -17.71 -0.08 -1.09
C GLN A 55 -16.78 -1.02 -1.87
N GLU A 56 -16.88 -1.03 -3.20
CA GLU A 56 -15.95 -1.78 -4.05
C GLU A 56 -14.52 -1.22 -3.96
N LEU A 57 -14.34 0.11 -3.93
CA LEU A 57 -13.03 0.72 -3.71
C LEU A 57 -12.41 0.26 -2.38
N ASN A 58 -13.19 0.30 -1.28
CA ASN A 58 -12.76 -0.19 0.03
C ASN A 58 -12.30 -1.65 -0.07
N LYS A 59 -13.13 -2.52 -0.66
CA LYS A 59 -12.83 -3.95 -0.83
C LYS A 59 -11.59 -4.21 -1.68
N LYS A 60 -11.41 -3.50 -2.81
CA LYS A 60 -10.22 -3.67 -3.67
C LYS A 60 -8.94 -3.20 -2.97
N SER A 61 -9.01 -2.10 -2.23
CA SER A 61 -7.90 -1.58 -1.42
C SER A 61 -7.46 -2.61 -0.38
N SER A 62 -8.41 -3.12 0.41
CA SER A 62 -8.16 -4.17 1.40
C SER A 62 -7.55 -5.43 0.78
N SER A 63 -8.11 -5.88 -0.36
CA SER A 63 -7.62 -7.06 -1.07
C SER A 63 -6.17 -6.87 -1.53
N LEU A 64 -5.82 -5.71 -2.09
CA LEU A 64 -4.44 -5.44 -2.53
C LEU A 64 -3.46 -5.45 -1.35
N LYS A 65 -3.80 -4.78 -0.24
CA LYS A 65 -2.97 -4.75 0.97
C LYS A 65 -2.74 -6.16 1.53
N ARG A 66 -3.79 -6.98 1.57
CA ARG A 66 -3.71 -8.38 2.05
C ARG A 66 -2.87 -9.28 1.16
N ILE A 67 -2.90 -9.06 -0.15
CA ILE A 67 -2.04 -9.81 -1.08
C ILE A 67 -0.58 -9.39 -0.88
N LEU A 68 -0.30 -8.09 -0.79
CA LEU A 68 1.05 -7.55 -0.56
C LEU A 68 1.64 -7.99 0.78
N SER A 69 0.83 -8.16 1.83
CA SER A 69 1.30 -8.60 3.15
C SER A 69 1.78 -10.05 3.20
N ARG A 70 1.44 -10.88 2.20
CA ARG A 70 1.92 -12.28 2.11
C ARG A 70 3.29 -12.41 1.46
N ILE A 71 3.81 -11.35 0.84
CA ILE A 71 5.12 -11.36 0.15
C ILE A 71 6.22 -11.96 1.04
N PRO A 72 6.39 -11.54 2.32
CA PRO A 72 7.39 -12.13 3.20
C PRO A 72 7.38 -13.65 3.31
N ASP A 73 6.18 -14.26 3.33
CA ASP A 73 6.03 -15.71 3.54
C ASP A 73 6.15 -16.47 2.23
N GLU A 74 5.77 -15.85 1.11
CA GLU A 74 5.72 -16.49 -0.21
C GLU A 74 7.01 -16.26 -1.04
N ILE A 75 7.82 -15.24 -0.75
CA ILE A 75 8.98 -14.82 -1.56
C ILE A 75 10.08 -15.88 -1.73
N ASN A 76 10.20 -16.81 -0.78
CA ASN A 76 11.20 -17.87 -0.81
C ASN A 76 10.79 -19.07 -1.68
N ASP A 77 9.48 -19.28 -1.90
CA ASP A 77 9.00 -20.29 -2.84
C ASP A 77 8.69 -19.65 -4.19
N ARG A 78 9.59 -19.85 -5.15
CA ARG A 78 9.49 -19.26 -6.49
C ARG A 78 8.13 -19.53 -7.16
N LYS A 79 7.56 -20.73 -6.99
CA LYS A 79 6.30 -21.09 -7.66
C LYS A 79 5.15 -20.30 -7.05
N THR A 80 5.00 -20.34 -5.73
CA THR A 80 3.98 -19.57 -5.02
C THR A 80 4.16 -18.07 -5.26
N PHE A 81 5.38 -17.56 -5.17
CA PHE A 81 5.66 -16.14 -5.38
C PHE A 81 5.26 -15.62 -6.77
N LEU A 82 5.46 -16.42 -7.82
CA LEU A 82 5.03 -16.04 -9.16
C LEU A 82 3.50 -15.95 -9.28
N GLU A 83 2.75 -16.81 -8.57
CA GLU A 83 1.30 -16.68 -8.48
C GLU A 83 0.89 -15.43 -7.68
N THR A 84 1.56 -15.15 -6.56
CA THR A 84 1.38 -13.92 -5.78
C THR A 84 1.57 -12.67 -6.64
N ILE A 85 2.61 -12.64 -7.48
CA ILE A 85 2.87 -11.50 -8.39
C ILE A 85 1.71 -11.32 -9.38
N LYS A 86 1.15 -12.40 -9.93
CA LYS A 86 -0.02 -12.33 -10.82
C LYS A 86 -1.24 -11.82 -10.07
N GLU A 87 -1.47 -12.28 -8.84
CA GLU A 87 -2.54 -11.80 -7.98
C GLU A 87 -2.40 -10.30 -7.68
N ILE A 88 -1.19 -9.83 -7.37
CA ILE A 88 -0.89 -8.40 -7.15
C ILE A 88 -1.22 -7.59 -8.42
N ALA A 89 -0.76 -8.04 -9.59
CA ALA A 89 -1.04 -7.36 -10.85
C ALA A 89 -2.54 -7.25 -11.14
N SER A 90 -3.29 -8.33 -10.88
CA SER A 90 -4.75 -8.37 -11.01
C SER A 90 -5.43 -7.42 -10.01
N ALA A 91 -5.00 -7.42 -8.75
CA ALA A 91 -5.55 -6.54 -7.71
C ALA A 91 -5.26 -5.06 -7.98
N ILE A 92 -4.07 -4.72 -8.48
CA ILE A 92 -3.70 -3.37 -8.92
C ILE A 92 -4.64 -2.88 -10.02
N LYS A 93 -4.90 -3.71 -11.03
CA LYS A 93 -5.82 -3.36 -12.11
C LYS A 93 -7.23 -3.10 -11.56
N LYS A 94 -7.76 -4.02 -10.76
CA LYS A 94 -9.10 -3.89 -10.14
C LYS A 94 -9.22 -2.65 -9.26
N LEU A 95 -8.18 -2.30 -8.51
CA LEU A 95 -8.16 -1.08 -7.70
C LEU A 95 -8.20 0.17 -8.59
N LEU A 96 -7.39 0.22 -9.65
CA LEU A 96 -7.38 1.35 -10.58
C LEU A 96 -8.72 1.52 -11.31
N ASP A 97 -9.38 0.42 -11.66
CA ASP A 97 -10.72 0.45 -12.25
C ASP A 97 -11.73 1.05 -11.25
N ALA A 98 -11.73 0.59 -9.98
CA ALA A 98 -12.59 1.14 -8.93
C ALA A 98 -12.33 2.64 -8.65
N VAL A 99 -11.08 3.07 -8.71
CA VAL A 99 -10.73 4.51 -8.58
C VAL A 99 -11.32 5.34 -9.72
N ASN A 100 -11.38 4.81 -10.94
CA ASN A 100 -12.00 5.51 -12.07
C ASN A 100 -13.50 5.66 -11.89
N GLU A 101 -14.16 4.59 -11.43
CA GLU A 101 -15.59 4.62 -11.11
C GLU A 101 -15.90 5.70 -10.07
N VAL A 102 -15.14 5.74 -8.97
CA VAL A 102 -15.33 6.74 -7.91
C VAL A 102 -15.02 8.17 -8.38
N SER A 103 -14.11 8.36 -9.34
CA SER A 103 -13.81 9.67 -9.93
C SER A 103 -15.05 10.34 -10.55
N GLY A 104 -16.01 9.53 -11.06
CA GLY A 104 -17.30 10.01 -11.56
C GLY A 104 -18.16 10.71 -10.50
N TYR A 105 -18.01 10.31 -9.23
CA TYR A 105 -18.80 10.80 -8.09
C TYR A 105 -18.19 12.01 -7.39
N ILE A 106 -16.94 12.39 -7.72
CA ILE A 106 -16.31 13.57 -7.13
C ILE A 106 -16.91 14.84 -7.78
N PRO A 107 -17.57 15.73 -7.02
CA PRO A 107 -18.28 16.87 -7.59
C PRO A 107 -17.35 18.00 -8.05
N SER A 108 -16.21 18.19 -7.37
CA SER A 108 -15.29 19.30 -7.64
C SER A 108 -14.21 18.95 -8.67
N PRO A 109 -13.96 19.81 -9.68
CA PRO A 109 -12.83 19.64 -10.62
C PRO A 109 -11.47 19.56 -9.91
N SER A 110 -11.28 20.30 -8.81
CA SER A 110 -10.03 20.25 -8.02
C SER A 110 -9.89 18.92 -7.26
N GLY A 111 -11.01 18.31 -6.84
CA GLY A 111 -11.03 16.97 -6.26
C GLY A 111 -10.63 15.90 -7.28
N LYS A 112 -11.17 15.99 -8.50
CA LYS A 112 -10.83 15.06 -9.60
C LYS A 112 -9.33 15.14 -9.95
N GLN A 113 -8.79 16.35 -10.08
CA GLN A 113 -7.36 16.56 -10.32
C GLN A 113 -6.48 15.96 -9.20
N ALA A 114 -6.90 16.10 -7.94
CA ALA A 114 -6.18 15.52 -6.81
C ALA A 114 -6.19 13.98 -6.87
N LEU A 115 -7.33 13.37 -7.19
CA LEU A 115 -7.42 11.91 -7.34
C LEU A 115 -6.59 11.42 -8.53
N ASP A 116 -6.62 12.11 -9.67
CA ASP A 116 -5.81 11.78 -10.84
C ASP A 116 -4.30 11.86 -10.54
N GLN A 117 -3.89 12.86 -9.75
CA GLN A 117 -2.51 12.96 -9.29
C GLN A 117 -2.12 11.74 -8.44
N ARG A 118 -2.95 11.33 -7.48
CA ARG A 118 -2.71 10.13 -6.66
C ARG A 118 -2.66 8.86 -7.50
N LYS A 119 -3.54 8.74 -8.50
CA LYS A 119 -3.53 7.63 -9.45
C LYS A 119 -2.21 7.58 -10.24
N ARG A 120 -1.69 8.71 -10.73
CA ARG A 120 -0.40 8.78 -11.42
C ARG A 120 0.77 8.36 -10.52
N GLU A 121 0.78 8.84 -9.27
CA GLU A 121 1.78 8.45 -8.26
C GLU A 121 1.72 6.95 -7.99
N PHE A 122 0.53 6.39 -7.76
CA PHE A 122 0.35 4.96 -7.55
C PHE A 122 0.88 4.11 -8.72
N VAL A 123 0.59 4.51 -9.97
CA VAL A 123 1.13 3.83 -11.18
C VAL A 123 2.65 3.91 -11.23
N LYS A 124 3.26 5.04 -10.84
CA LYS A 124 4.73 5.17 -10.75
C LYS A 124 5.31 4.18 -9.74
N TYR A 125 4.71 4.05 -8.56
CA TYR A 125 5.16 3.09 -7.54
C TYR A 125 4.93 1.64 -7.94
N SER A 126 3.84 1.34 -8.66
CA SER A 126 3.57 0.01 -9.23
C SER A 126 4.65 -0.39 -10.24
N LYS A 127 5.04 0.51 -11.15
CA LYS A 127 6.16 0.29 -12.07
C LYS A 127 7.48 0.07 -11.34
N ARG A 128 7.74 0.87 -10.29
CA ARG A 128 8.93 0.70 -9.44
C ARG A 128 8.95 -0.68 -8.78
N PHE A 129 7.84 -1.12 -8.20
CA PHE A 129 7.70 -2.46 -7.62
C PHE A 129 8.00 -3.56 -8.65
N SER A 130 7.46 -3.45 -9.87
CA SER A 130 7.77 -4.40 -10.94
C SER A 130 9.25 -4.43 -11.34
N ASN A 131 9.93 -3.27 -11.34
CA ASN A 131 11.38 -3.22 -11.59
C ASN A 131 12.16 -3.85 -10.44
N THR A 132 11.81 -3.54 -9.19
CA THR A 132 12.41 -4.16 -8.01
C THR A 132 12.27 -5.69 -8.01
N LEU A 133 11.14 -6.22 -8.47
CA LEU A 133 10.98 -7.68 -8.65
C LEU A 133 11.96 -8.25 -9.67
N LYS A 134 12.21 -7.55 -10.79
CA LYS A 134 13.20 -7.99 -11.79
C LYS A 134 14.60 -8.03 -11.20
N ASP A 135 14.96 -7.01 -10.42
CA ASP A 135 16.26 -6.93 -9.76
C ASP A 135 16.39 -8.02 -8.68
N PHE A 136 15.32 -8.28 -7.92
CA PHE A 136 15.25 -9.39 -6.96
C PHE A 136 15.50 -10.75 -7.61
N PHE A 137 14.90 -11.05 -8.77
CA PHE A 137 15.15 -12.32 -9.46
C PHE A 137 16.59 -12.45 -9.98
N ARG A 138 17.36 -11.35 -10.07
CA ARG A 138 18.78 -11.36 -10.47
C ARG A 138 19.72 -11.42 -9.27
N GLU A 139 19.43 -10.65 -8.23
CA GLU A 139 20.35 -10.37 -7.12
C GLU A 139 19.95 -11.04 -5.80
N GLY A 140 18.71 -11.52 -5.68
CA GLY A 140 18.18 -12.20 -4.48
C GLY A 140 17.87 -11.29 -3.30
N GLN A 141 17.92 -9.95 -3.45
CA GLN A 141 17.72 -9.01 -2.33
C GLN A 141 16.23 -8.79 -1.99
N SER A 142 15.69 -9.58 -1.07
CA SER A 142 14.28 -9.51 -0.64
C SER A 142 13.89 -8.17 0.01
N GLN A 143 14.84 -7.49 0.66
CA GLN A 143 14.59 -6.23 1.39
C GLN A 143 14.00 -5.14 0.50
N ALA A 144 14.53 -5.00 -0.72
CA ALA A 144 14.07 -4.00 -1.66
C ALA A 144 12.60 -4.27 -2.08
N VAL A 145 12.25 -5.54 -2.27
CA VAL A 145 10.88 -5.96 -2.57
C VAL A 145 9.95 -5.56 -1.43
N PHE A 146 10.33 -5.81 -0.18
CA PHE A 146 9.52 -5.47 0.97
C PHE A 146 9.24 -3.96 1.07
N LEU A 147 10.27 -3.14 0.94
CA LEU A 147 10.14 -1.67 0.96
C LEU A 147 9.24 -1.17 -0.18
N SER A 148 9.42 -1.72 -1.38
CA SER A 148 8.60 -1.32 -2.54
C SER A 148 7.13 -1.71 -2.39
N ALA A 149 6.82 -2.84 -1.76
CA ALA A 149 5.46 -3.26 -1.43
C ALA A 149 4.84 -2.35 -0.34
N ILE A 150 5.59 -1.96 0.69
CA ILE A 150 5.13 -1.00 1.71
C ILE A 150 4.76 0.34 1.04
N CYS A 151 5.58 0.82 0.12
CA CYS A 151 5.25 2.04 -0.63
C CYS A 151 3.94 1.91 -1.39
N LEU A 152 3.65 0.75 -2.01
CA LEU A 152 2.37 0.52 -2.69
C LEU A 152 1.17 0.53 -1.74
N ILE A 153 1.30 -0.06 -0.55
CA ILE A 153 0.28 0.02 0.50
C ILE A 153 0.04 1.48 0.90
N HIS A 154 1.12 2.23 1.12
CA HIS A 154 1.01 3.65 1.46
C HIS A 154 0.31 4.47 0.36
N GLN A 155 0.66 4.25 -0.92
CA GLN A 155 -0.02 4.92 -2.04
C GLN A 155 -1.51 4.53 -2.14
N THR A 156 -1.84 3.26 -1.86
CA THR A 156 -3.23 2.81 -1.74
C THR A 156 -3.99 3.61 -0.67
N ASN A 157 -3.39 3.76 0.52
CA ASN A 157 -4.00 4.53 1.61
C ASN A 157 -4.18 6.01 1.23
N LEU A 158 -3.21 6.63 0.53
CA LEU A 158 -3.33 8.01 0.07
C LEU A 158 -4.47 8.22 -0.93
N ILE A 159 -4.73 7.27 -1.82
CA ILE A 159 -5.90 7.28 -2.71
C ILE A 159 -7.18 7.28 -1.88
N MET A 160 -7.28 6.35 -0.93
CA MET A 160 -8.45 6.18 -0.06
C MET A 160 -8.76 7.45 0.74
N ILE A 161 -7.75 8.05 1.38
CA ILE A 161 -7.86 9.32 2.12
C ILE A 161 -8.33 10.44 1.19
N THR A 162 -7.78 10.51 -0.03
CA THR A 162 -8.16 11.55 -1.00
C THR A 162 -9.61 11.41 -1.41
N VAL A 163 -10.07 10.19 -1.67
CA VAL A 163 -11.49 9.92 -1.97
C VAL A 163 -12.37 10.35 -0.80
N LYS A 164 -12.03 9.90 0.42
CA LYS A 164 -12.76 10.28 1.64
C LYS A 164 -12.87 11.79 1.80
N HIS A 165 -11.74 12.52 1.76
CA HIS A 165 -11.71 13.98 1.93
C HIS A 165 -12.40 14.78 0.82
N LYS A 166 -12.63 14.19 -0.35
CA LYS A 166 -13.26 14.88 -1.50
C LYS A 166 -14.71 14.48 -1.72
N CYS A 167 -15.19 13.45 -1.02
CA CYS A 167 -16.53 12.88 -1.19
C CYS A 167 -17.35 12.84 0.10
N ASP A 168 -16.71 12.79 1.27
CA ASP A 168 -17.34 12.86 2.60
C ASP A 168 -17.21 14.30 3.15
#